data_AF-A0A2S7VKT7-F1
#
_entry.id   AF-A0A2S7VKT7-F1
#
_cell.length_a   1.000
_cell.length_b   1.000
_cell.length_c   1.000
_cell.angle_alpha   90.00
_cell.angle_beta   90.00
_cell.angle_gamma   90.00
#
_symmetry.space_group_name_H-M   'P 1'
#
loop_
_entity.id
_entity.type
_entity.pdbx_description
1 polymer ?
#
loop_
_entity_poly.entity_id
_entity_poly.type
_entity_poly.pdbx_seq_one_letter_code
_entity_poly.pdbx_strand_id
1 'polypeptide(L)'
;MSELIEKAIARILYNKLMEHFDDLESLSQIQSSQDFALVCELEDSLKGDRENSNVDYYLVVSAWSEIYNSVKQLNENYSDLIGHISKEFDVIINDDFALSGTLYDHEKLFVRKLGATWITEYRSYLVELNTIIVTFKIKLLSYGTANIQDEFFDSYSVINNENIKFNKSNFNGKSVYLDTNAVQVLAADRKVREYISKSEVGFVYSSFLIEDAVNSNPVFLSSFLSDLQLITDGNMVGYMDAGLCYVHEKIEDTISRVKKYSKLTKLYESKIMNDVIQHFHFYPELRKGRELSNTISNDLVGYFKGKEKKDLTGYDKIVSQFYNTSIGEFVHSGDIGKVDDYRDTIENLSDLFDFVNFETEHVKFSNKNKIASSYRDRQHLEHAYICDYFVSDDTRLRNRAQVIFEILGAKTKSISINELKSHIKAGSL
;
A
#
# COMPACT_ATOMS: atom_id res chain seq x y z
N MET A 1 -24.39 -17.87 21.63
CA MET A 1 -25.32 -17.06 20.80
C MET A 1 -24.93 -15.58 20.90
N SER A 2 -24.65 -15.06 22.09
CA SER A 2 -24.11 -13.70 22.31
C SER A 2 -22.86 -13.39 21.48
N GLU A 3 -21.85 -14.27 21.46
CA GLU A 3 -20.61 -14.03 20.70
C GLU A 3 -20.82 -13.84 19.19
N LEU A 4 -21.77 -14.58 18.58
CA LEU A 4 -22.10 -14.43 17.15
C LEU A 4 -22.77 -13.10 16.87
N ILE A 5 -23.64 -12.64 17.77
CA ILE A 5 -24.33 -11.35 17.67
C ILE A 5 -23.32 -10.22 17.88
N GLU A 6 -22.41 -10.33 18.86
CA GLU A 6 -21.35 -9.36 19.11
C GLU A 6 -20.40 -9.22 17.90
N LYS A 7 -19.97 -10.33 17.28
CA LYS A 7 -19.20 -10.31 16.03
C LYS A 7 -19.96 -9.66 14.87
N ALA A 8 -21.26 -9.92 14.76
CA ALA A 8 -22.10 -9.30 13.73
C ALA A 8 -22.19 -7.78 13.92
N ILE A 9 -22.42 -7.31 15.16
CA ILE A 9 -22.40 -5.88 15.51
C ILE A 9 -21.07 -5.25 15.14
N ALA A 10 -19.95 -5.84 15.56
CA ALA A 10 -18.61 -5.34 15.28
C ALA A 10 -18.39 -5.18 13.77
N ARG A 11 -18.77 -6.19 12.97
CA ARG A 11 -18.59 -6.18 11.52
C ARG A 11 -19.45 -5.13 10.82
N ILE A 12 -20.74 -5.02 11.19
CA ILE A 12 -21.66 -4.03 10.60
C ILE A 12 -21.16 -2.61 10.91
N LEU A 13 -20.85 -2.34 12.18
CA LEU A 13 -20.38 -1.03 12.62
C LEU A 13 -19.02 -0.69 12.01
N TYR A 14 -18.07 -1.62 11.98
CA TYR A 14 -16.76 -1.41 11.33
C TYR A 14 -16.90 -1.02 9.86
N ASN A 15 -17.70 -1.76 9.09
CA ASN A 15 -17.92 -1.46 7.68
C ASN A 15 -18.49 -0.05 7.50
N LYS A 16 -19.44 0.36 8.35
CA LYS A 16 -20.02 1.71 8.31
C LYS A 16 -19.01 2.80 8.68
N LEU A 17 -18.22 2.58 9.70
CA LEU A 17 -17.16 3.54 10.07
C LEU A 17 -16.12 3.66 8.97
N MET A 18 -15.81 2.57 8.26
CA MET A 18 -14.87 2.58 7.12
C MET A 18 -15.43 3.29 5.89
N GLU A 19 -16.74 3.30 5.66
CA GLU A 19 -17.39 4.10 4.59
C GLU A 19 -17.17 5.60 4.79
N HIS A 20 -17.14 6.06 6.04
CA HIS A 20 -16.97 7.46 6.44
C HIS A 20 -15.58 7.75 7.03
N PHE A 21 -14.59 6.88 6.77
CA PHE A 21 -13.28 6.93 7.41
C PHE A 21 -12.57 8.28 7.26
N ASP A 22 -12.71 8.92 6.10
CA ASP A 22 -12.04 10.17 5.75
C ASP A 22 -12.91 11.42 5.90
N ASP A 23 -14.17 11.26 6.31
CA ASP A 23 -15.16 12.33 6.36
C ASP A 23 -15.81 12.34 7.76
N LEU A 24 -15.26 13.19 8.63
CA LEU A 24 -15.76 13.34 10.00
C LEU A 24 -17.19 13.89 10.00
N GLU A 25 -17.52 14.80 9.09
CA GLU A 25 -18.85 15.41 8.98
C GLU A 25 -19.89 14.32 8.69
N SER A 26 -19.58 13.40 7.78
CA SER A 26 -20.47 12.30 7.43
C SER A 26 -20.61 11.21 8.51
N LEU A 27 -19.79 11.19 9.57
CA LEU A 27 -20.04 10.31 10.72
C LEU A 27 -21.38 10.60 11.42
N SER A 28 -21.87 11.84 11.30
CA SER A 28 -23.22 12.23 11.77
C SER A 28 -24.34 11.39 11.14
N GLN A 29 -24.12 10.90 9.90
CA GLN A 29 -25.12 10.15 9.16
C GLN A 29 -25.23 8.69 9.63
N ILE A 30 -24.19 8.15 10.29
CA ILE A 30 -24.17 6.74 10.72
C ILE A 30 -25.37 6.43 11.60
N GLN A 31 -25.67 7.28 12.58
CA GLN A 31 -26.78 7.06 13.53
C GLN A 31 -28.15 7.03 12.86
N SER A 32 -28.29 7.65 11.67
CA SER A 32 -29.52 7.65 10.89
C SER A 32 -29.63 6.48 9.89
N SER A 33 -28.60 5.65 9.77
CA SER A 33 -28.56 4.55 8.81
C SER A 33 -29.35 3.32 9.27
N GLN A 34 -29.87 2.55 8.31
CA GLN A 34 -30.53 1.26 8.58
C GLN A 34 -29.57 0.26 9.24
N ASP A 35 -28.29 0.28 8.85
CA ASP A 35 -27.27 -0.60 9.42
C ASP A 35 -26.99 -0.29 10.89
N PHE A 36 -27.03 1.00 11.28
CA PHE A 36 -26.90 1.37 12.70
C PHE A 36 -28.16 1.03 13.50
N ALA A 37 -29.36 1.19 12.92
CA ALA A 37 -30.59 0.72 13.55
C ALA A 37 -30.54 -0.79 13.83
N LEU A 38 -30.05 -1.58 12.88
CA LEU A 38 -29.80 -3.01 13.07
C LEU A 38 -28.79 -3.29 14.17
N VAL A 39 -27.69 -2.52 14.25
CA VAL A 39 -26.73 -2.62 15.37
C VAL A 39 -27.44 -2.40 16.71
N CYS A 40 -28.31 -1.40 16.83
CA CYS A 40 -29.08 -1.16 18.05
C CYS A 40 -30.05 -2.30 18.38
N GLU A 41 -30.76 -2.85 17.40
CA GLU A 41 -31.65 -4.00 17.61
C GLU A 41 -30.88 -5.25 18.07
N LEU A 42 -29.71 -5.52 17.47
CA LEU A 42 -28.83 -6.61 17.88
C LEU A 42 -28.27 -6.37 19.29
N GLU A 43 -27.88 -5.15 19.61
CA GLU A 43 -27.42 -4.76 20.95
C GLU A 43 -28.50 -4.99 22.01
N ASP A 44 -29.76 -4.62 21.71
CA ASP A 44 -30.90 -4.85 22.59
C ASP A 44 -31.15 -6.34 22.86
N SER A 45 -30.88 -7.20 21.87
CA SER A 45 -31.00 -8.65 22.02
C SER A 45 -29.95 -9.29 22.94
N LEU A 46 -28.87 -8.57 23.28
CA LEU A 46 -27.80 -9.03 24.17
C LEU A 46 -28.06 -8.75 25.66
N LYS A 47 -29.15 -8.03 26.01
CA LYS A 47 -29.47 -7.64 27.39
C LYS A 47 -29.73 -8.87 28.27
N GLY A 48 -28.69 -9.32 29.00
CA GLY A 48 -28.77 -10.38 30.02
C GLY A 48 -27.66 -11.44 29.97
N ASP A 49 -26.86 -11.49 28.88
CA ASP A 49 -25.99 -12.65 28.56
C ASP A 49 -24.48 -12.30 28.46
N ARG A 50 -24.02 -11.21 29.09
CA ARG A 50 -22.61 -10.77 29.01
C ARG A 50 -21.77 -11.24 30.21
N GLU A 51 -21.23 -12.44 30.13
CA GLU A 51 -20.17 -12.87 31.07
C GLU A 51 -18.75 -12.52 30.57
N ASN A 52 -18.54 -12.42 29.25
CA ASN A 52 -17.31 -11.92 28.61
C ASN A 52 -17.63 -11.35 27.23
N SER A 53 -17.32 -10.08 26.97
CA SER A 53 -17.52 -9.48 25.64
C SER A 53 -16.49 -9.98 24.64
N ASN A 54 -16.94 -10.28 23.43
CA ASN A 54 -16.08 -10.56 22.29
C ASN A 54 -15.11 -9.38 22.02
N VAL A 55 -13.87 -9.72 21.65
CA VAL A 55 -12.79 -8.74 21.44
C VAL A 55 -13.10 -7.79 20.29
N ASP A 56 -13.64 -8.30 19.17
CA ASP A 56 -13.99 -7.50 17.99
C ASP A 56 -15.03 -6.44 18.34
N TYR A 57 -16.07 -6.88 19.05
CA TYR A 57 -17.11 -6.01 19.57
C TYR A 57 -16.51 -4.92 20.47
N TYR A 58 -15.71 -5.31 21.45
CA TYR A 58 -15.09 -4.36 22.37
C TYR A 58 -14.26 -3.32 21.63
N LEU A 59 -13.40 -3.74 20.69
CA LEU A 59 -12.51 -2.84 19.95
C LEU A 59 -13.28 -1.85 19.07
N VAL A 60 -14.26 -2.31 18.29
CA VAL A 60 -15.00 -1.45 17.35
C VAL A 60 -15.98 -0.53 18.08
N VAL A 61 -16.77 -1.06 19.02
CA VAL A 61 -17.75 -0.26 19.76
C VAL A 61 -17.07 0.75 20.69
N SER A 62 -15.93 0.40 21.29
CA SER A 62 -15.15 1.36 22.08
C SER A 62 -14.55 2.44 21.20
N ALA A 63 -14.03 2.11 20.01
CA ALA A 63 -13.53 3.12 19.08
C ALA A 63 -14.62 4.14 18.69
N TRP A 64 -15.84 3.68 18.39
CA TRP A 64 -17.00 4.54 18.11
C TRP A 64 -17.41 5.40 19.31
N SER A 65 -17.53 4.78 20.48
CA SER A 65 -17.98 5.46 21.70
C SER A 65 -16.98 6.52 22.14
N GLU A 66 -15.68 6.21 22.04
CA GLU A 66 -14.61 7.14 22.39
C GLU A 66 -14.54 8.35 21.45
N ILE A 67 -14.64 8.16 20.13
CA ILE A 67 -14.62 9.31 19.21
C ILE A 67 -15.85 10.20 19.45
N TYR A 68 -17.04 9.62 19.59
CA TYR A 68 -18.26 10.37 19.87
C TYR A 68 -18.13 11.22 21.14
N ASN A 69 -17.70 10.60 22.24
CA ASN A 69 -17.53 11.29 23.52
C ASN A 69 -16.41 12.34 23.47
N SER A 70 -15.30 12.05 22.79
CA SER A 70 -14.16 12.98 22.70
C SER A 70 -14.51 14.22 21.87
N VAL A 71 -15.23 14.05 20.76
CA VAL A 71 -15.70 15.17 19.94
C VAL A 71 -16.70 16.03 20.70
N LYS A 72 -17.68 15.41 21.35
CA LYS A 72 -18.64 16.12 22.20
C LYS A 72 -17.96 16.91 23.31
N GLN A 73 -17.04 16.27 24.04
CA GLN A 73 -16.28 16.94 25.11
C GLN A 73 -15.44 18.10 24.57
N LEU A 74 -14.81 17.94 23.40
CA LEU A 74 -14.06 19.01 22.77
C LEU A 74 -14.97 20.20 22.45
N ASN A 75 -16.15 19.96 21.90
CA ASN A 75 -17.12 21.01 21.61
C ASN A 75 -17.60 21.72 22.89
N GLU A 76 -17.83 20.98 23.97
CA GLU A 76 -18.18 21.56 25.27
C GLU A 76 -17.06 22.46 25.83
N ASN A 77 -15.81 21.98 25.76
CA ASN A 77 -14.63 22.73 26.21
C ASN A 77 -14.40 24.02 25.40
N TYR A 78 -14.76 24.03 24.12
CA TYR A 78 -14.64 25.17 23.20
C TYR A 78 -15.99 25.86 22.91
N SER A 79 -16.94 25.76 23.85
CA SER A 79 -18.30 26.31 23.69
C SER A 79 -18.33 27.82 23.41
N ASP A 80 -17.40 28.60 23.97
CA ASP A 80 -17.29 30.05 23.70
C ASP A 80 -16.90 30.32 22.24
N LEU A 81 -15.91 29.58 21.72
CA LEU A 81 -15.49 29.66 20.31
C LEU A 81 -16.63 29.26 19.38
N ILE A 82 -17.30 28.13 19.66
CA ILE A 82 -18.42 27.64 18.86
C ILE A 82 -19.57 28.67 18.89
N GLY A 83 -19.89 29.22 20.06
CA GLY A 83 -20.90 30.25 20.23
C GLY A 83 -20.56 31.54 19.46
N HIS A 84 -19.28 31.90 19.35
CA HIS A 84 -18.83 33.00 18.51
C HIS A 84 -18.99 32.68 17.02
N ILE A 85 -18.53 31.50 16.57
CA ILE A 85 -18.64 31.07 15.17
C ILE A 85 -20.12 31.02 14.73
N SER A 86 -21.01 30.45 15.53
CA SER A 86 -22.44 30.39 15.22
C SER A 86 -23.04 31.79 15.01
N LYS A 87 -22.61 32.79 15.78
CA LYS A 87 -23.06 34.18 15.63
C LYS A 87 -22.48 34.86 14.39
N GLU A 88 -21.18 34.70 14.14
CA GLU A 88 -20.49 35.32 13.00
C GLU A 88 -20.95 34.77 11.65
N PHE A 89 -21.34 33.49 11.61
CA PHE A 89 -21.75 32.81 10.38
C PHE A 89 -23.26 32.67 10.23
N ASP A 90 -24.05 32.98 11.27
CA ASP A 90 -25.51 32.80 11.32
C ASP A 90 -25.93 31.35 11.03
N VAL A 91 -25.23 30.38 11.67
CA VAL A 91 -25.48 28.94 11.49
C VAL A 91 -25.62 28.26 12.85
N ILE A 92 -26.63 27.38 12.95
CA ILE A 92 -26.86 26.49 14.08
C ILE A 92 -26.66 25.04 13.59
N ILE A 93 -25.58 24.40 14.05
CA ILE A 93 -25.32 22.98 13.83
C ILE A 93 -25.43 22.29 15.19
N ASN A 94 -26.41 21.39 15.33
CA ASN A 94 -26.69 20.72 16.61
C ASN A 94 -26.00 19.35 16.74
N ASP A 95 -25.48 18.81 15.65
CA ASP A 95 -24.76 17.54 15.66
C ASP A 95 -23.26 17.79 15.85
N ASP A 96 -22.67 17.13 16.83
CA ASP A 96 -21.27 17.31 17.23
C ASP A 96 -20.28 16.93 16.11
N PHE A 97 -20.59 15.89 15.34
CA PHE A 97 -19.76 15.47 14.21
C PHE A 97 -19.90 16.41 13.02
N ALA A 98 -21.12 16.81 12.69
CA ALA A 98 -21.36 17.76 11.62
C ALA A 98 -20.64 19.08 11.89
N LEU A 99 -20.74 19.60 13.12
CA LEU A 99 -20.05 20.83 13.54
C LEU A 99 -18.54 20.68 13.41
N SER A 100 -17.97 19.64 14.02
CA SER A 100 -16.52 19.44 14.06
C SER A 100 -15.95 19.16 12.68
N GLY A 101 -16.65 18.36 11.86
CA GLY A 101 -16.28 18.07 10.47
C GLY A 101 -16.27 19.32 9.60
N THR A 102 -17.35 20.11 9.63
CA THR A 102 -17.42 21.40 8.91
C THR A 102 -16.30 22.35 9.35
N LEU A 103 -16.05 22.46 10.66
CA LEU A 103 -14.95 23.28 11.19
C LEU A 103 -13.59 22.75 10.71
N TYR A 104 -13.39 21.45 10.63
CA TYR A 104 -12.13 20.86 10.20
C TYR A 104 -11.86 21.05 8.70
N ASP A 105 -12.84 20.73 7.85
CA ASP A 105 -12.68 20.70 6.39
C ASP A 105 -12.62 22.09 5.75
N HIS A 106 -13.08 23.11 6.48
CA HIS A 106 -13.20 24.48 5.98
C HIS A 106 -12.35 25.50 6.73
N GLU A 107 -11.22 25.08 7.34
CA GLU A 107 -10.28 25.93 8.08
C GLU A 107 -10.07 27.32 7.45
N LYS A 108 -9.72 27.33 6.15
CA LYS A 108 -9.40 28.58 5.43
C LYS A 108 -10.58 29.55 5.35
N LEU A 109 -11.81 29.05 5.34
CA LEU A 109 -13.01 29.89 5.30
C LEU A 109 -13.27 30.52 6.68
N PHE A 110 -13.12 29.75 7.75
CA PHE A 110 -13.29 30.25 9.11
C PHE A 110 -12.20 31.26 9.50
N VAL A 111 -10.93 30.95 9.25
CA VAL A 111 -9.79 31.84 9.56
C VAL A 111 -9.93 33.22 8.89
N ARG A 112 -10.57 33.32 7.72
CA ARG A 112 -10.75 34.60 7.01
C ARG A 112 -11.74 35.56 7.68
N LYS A 113 -12.66 35.05 8.51
CA LYS A 113 -13.69 35.87 9.17
C LYS A 113 -13.44 36.06 10.66
N LEU A 114 -12.64 35.21 11.28
CA LEU A 114 -12.35 35.28 12.70
C LEU A 114 -11.35 36.40 13.03
N GLY A 115 -11.54 37.04 14.20
CA GLY A 115 -10.57 37.96 14.78
C GLY A 115 -9.31 37.22 15.30
N ALA A 116 -8.21 37.94 15.50
CA ALA A 116 -6.90 37.35 15.86
C ALA A 116 -6.91 36.43 17.10
N THR A 117 -7.66 36.79 18.14
CA THR A 117 -7.82 35.96 19.36
C THR A 117 -8.52 34.64 19.04
N TRP A 118 -9.66 34.70 18.33
CA TRP A 118 -10.44 33.54 17.93
C TRP A 118 -9.71 32.64 16.93
N ILE A 119 -8.87 33.20 16.05
CA ILE A 119 -8.00 32.40 15.17
C ILE A 119 -7.06 31.52 15.99
N THR A 120 -6.53 32.03 17.10
CA THR A 120 -5.60 31.26 17.94
C THR A 120 -6.33 30.11 18.63
N GLU A 121 -7.48 30.37 19.25
CA GLU A 121 -8.31 29.33 19.86
C GLU A 121 -8.81 28.31 18.83
N TYR A 122 -9.23 28.76 17.65
CA TYR A 122 -9.67 27.89 16.58
C TYR A 122 -8.55 26.96 16.09
N ARG A 123 -7.31 27.45 16.01
CA ARG A 123 -6.17 26.59 15.69
C ARG A 123 -5.90 25.55 16.78
N SER A 124 -6.04 25.92 18.05
CA SER A 124 -5.92 24.96 19.16
C SER A 124 -7.01 23.88 19.08
N TYR A 125 -8.26 24.29 18.84
CA TYR A 125 -9.38 23.36 18.59
C TYR A 125 -9.07 22.38 17.46
N LEU A 126 -8.57 22.86 16.30
CA LEU A 126 -8.23 22.00 15.17
C LEU A 126 -7.09 21.02 15.48
N VAL A 127 -6.10 21.41 16.30
CA VAL A 127 -5.00 20.53 16.71
C VAL A 127 -5.52 19.40 17.62
N GLU A 128 -6.37 19.73 18.58
CA GLU A 128 -6.99 18.73 19.47
C GLU A 128 -7.94 17.82 18.70
N LEU A 129 -8.79 18.38 17.83
CA LEU A 129 -9.69 17.61 16.97
C LEU A 129 -8.92 16.67 16.05
N ASN A 130 -7.84 17.14 15.41
CA ASN A 130 -6.98 16.29 14.59
C ASN A 130 -6.40 15.12 15.40
N THR A 131 -6.05 15.32 16.67
CA THR A 131 -5.56 14.25 17.55
C THR A 131 -6.64 13.20 17.77
N ILE A 132 -7.87 13.61 18.06
CA ILE A 132 -9.03 12.71 18.22
C ILE A 132 -9.27 11.90 16.94
N ILE A 133 -9.32 12.56 15.79
CA ILE A 133 -9.52 11.93 14.47
C ILE A 133 -8.42 10.89 14.21
N VAL A 134 -7.16 11.25 14.43
CA VAL A 134 -6.01 10.37 14.19
C VAL A 134 -6.06 9.14 15.10
N THR A 135 -6.36 9.31 16.39
CA THR A 135 -6.50 8.20 17.33
C THR A 135 -7.60 7.23 16.90
N PHE A 136 -8.77 7.74 16.51
CA PHE A 136 -9.88 6.94 15.99
C PHE A 136 -9.48 6.15 14.73
N LYS A 137 -8.87 6.83 13.75
CA LYS A 137 -8.39 6.21 12.50
C LYS A 137 -7.41 5.08 12.77
N ILE A 138 -6.44 5.30 13.65
CA ILE A 138 -5.45 4.28 14.03
C ILE A 138 -6.12 3.07 14.68
N LYS A 139 -7.09 3.27 15.58
CA LYS A 139 -7.82 2.17 16.22
C LYS A 139 -8.58 1.32 15.21
N LEU A 140 -9.31 1.95 14.29
CA LEU A 140 -10.03 1.23 13.24
C LEU A 140 -9.10 0.48 12.30
N LEU A 141 -8.01 1.10 11.86
CA LEU A 141 -7.04 0.43 11.00
C LEU A 141 -6.35 -0.74 11.73
N SER A 142 -6.07 -0.60 13.02
CA SER A 142 -5.45 -1.68 13.82
C SER A 142 -6.37 -2.88 13.94
N TYR A 143 -7.66 -2.64 14.23
CA TYR A 143 -8.68 -3.69 14.20
C TYR A 143 -8.81 -4.30 12.80
N GLY A 144 -8.88 -3.47 11.76
CA GLY A 144 -8.98 -3.93 10.37
C GLY A 144 -7.81 -4.82 9.97
N THR A 145 -6.58 -4.44 10.34
CA THR A 145 -5.37 -5.24 10.10
C THR A 145 -5.40 -6.57 10.86
N ALA A 146 -5.83 -6.59 12.13
CA ALA A 146 -5.98 -7.82 12.90
C ALA A 146 -7.03 -8.75 12.27
N ASN A 147 -8.21 -8.23 11.93
CA ASN A 147 -9.26 -9.02 11.27
C ASN A 147 -8.79 -9.56 9.91
N ILE A 148 -8.04 -8.79 9.13
CA ILE A 148 -7.43 -9.27 7.87
C ILE A 148 -6.46 -10.43 8.12
N GLN A 149 -5.65 -10.35 9.17
CA GLN A 149 -4.74 -11.42 9.56
C GLN A 149 -5.49 -12.69 9.96
N ASP A 150 -6.55 -12.56 10.78
CA ASP A 150 -7.40 -13.69 11.17
C ASP A 150 -8.04 -14.34 9.93
N GLU A 151 -8.62 -13.54 9.03
CA GLU A 151 -9.19 -14.05 7.77
C GLU A 151 -8.15 -14.75 6.88
N PHE A 152 -6.91 -14.27 6.89
CA PHE A 152 -5.79 -14.89 6.18
C PHE A 152 -5.43 -16.25 6.82
N PHE A 153 -5.30 -16.31 8.14
CA PHE A 153 -5.03 -17.55 8.90
C PHE A 153 -6.21 -18.52 8.97
N ASP A 154 -7.42 -18.09 8.63
CA ASP A 154 -8.54 -19.01 8.40
C ASP A 154 -8.47 -19.63 6.99
N SER A 155 -7.87 -18.90 6.05
CA SER A 155 -7.85 -19.25 4.63
C SER A 155 -6.51 -19.88 4.16
N TYR A 156 -5.46 -19.90 5.00
CA TYR A 156 -4.12 -20.37 4.60
C TYR A 156 -4.06 -21.85 4.22
N SER A 157 -5.01 -22.67 4.66
CA SER A 157 -5.07 -24.11 4.32
C SER A 157 -5.10 -24.38 2.81
N VAL A 158 -5.45 -23.36 2.01
CA VAL A 158 -5.43 -23.40 0.55
C VAL A 158 -4.00 -23.38 -0.01
N ILE A 159 -3.02 -22.86 0.74
CA ILE A 159 -1.60 -22.80 0.37
C ILE A 159 -1.04 -24.22 0.38
N ASN A 160 -0.62 -24.70 -0.78
CA ASN A 160 0.10 -25.96 -0.90
C ASN A 160 1.26 -25.78 -1.89
N ASN A 161 2.48 -26.09 -1.43
CA ASN A 161 3.74 -25.98 -2.17
C ASN A 161 3.79 -26.92 -3.39
N GLU A 162 3.01 -28.00 -3.42
CA GLU A 162 2.95 -28.95 -4.54
C GLU A 162 2.26 -28.39 -5.81
N ASN A 163 1.75 -27.15 -5.77
CA ASN A 163 1.05 -26.53 -6.90
C ASN A 163 1.96 -25.78 -7.89
N ILE A 164 3.28 -25.79 -7.70
CA ILE A 164 4.24 -25.16 -8.61
C ILE A 164 4.85 -26.23 -9.50
N LYS A 165 4.65 -26.14 -10.81
CA LYS A 165 5.11 -27.12 -11.80
C LYS A 165 6.24 -26.57 -12.67
N PHE A 166 7.17 -25.87 -12.04
CA PHE A 166 8.33 -25.30 -12.72
C PHE A 166 9.26 -26.38 -13.25
N ASN A 167 9.59 -26.27 -14.53
CA ASN A 167 10.69 -26.99 -15.15
C ASN A 167 11.85 -26.02 -15.35
N LYS A 168 13.06 -26.39 -14.91
CA LYS A 168 14.22 -25.53 -15.06
C LYS A 168 14.54 -25.29 -16.53
N SER A 169 14.73 -24.03 -16.90
CA SER A 169 15.18 -23.62 -18.22
C SER A 169 16.71 -23.52 -18.25
N ASN A 170 17.34 -23.98 -19.32
CA ASN A 170 18.78 -23.86 -19.55
C ASN A 170 19.14 -22.59 -20.34
N PHE A 171 18.35 -21.52 -20.19
CA PHE A 171 18.58 -20.26 -20.86
C PHE A 171 19.91 -19.64 -20.42
N ASN A 172 20.84 -19.45 -21.38
CA ASN A 172 22.20 -18.95 -21.15
C ASN A 172 22.49 -17.65 -21.94
N GLY A 173 21.49 -17.08 -22.61
CA GLY A 173 21.62 -15.83 -23.35
C GLY A 173 21.38 -14.59 -22.48
N LYS A 174 21.23 -13.43 -23.12
CA LYS A 174 20.81 -12.21 -22.42
C LYS A 174 19.31 -12.22 -22.15
N SER A 175 18.88 -11.83 -20.96
CA SER A 175 17.46 -11.86 -20.58
C SER A 175 16.85 -10.47 -20.38
N VAL A 176 15.60 -10.36 -20.79
CA VAL A 176 14.79 -9.14 -20.68
C VAL A 176 13.53 -9.47 -19.89
N TYR A 177 13.47 -9.01 -18.64
CA TYR A 177 12.27 -9.12 -17.81
C TYR A 177 11.24 -8.05 -18.22
N LEU A 178 10.00 -8.49 -18.44
CA LEU A 178 8.90 -7.62 -18.85
C LEU A 178 7.99 -7.28 -17.67
N ASP A 179 7.63 -6.01 -17.58
CA ASP A 179 6.46 -5.53 -16.84
C ASP A 179 5.18 -5.68 -17.69
N THR A 180 4.02 -5.69 -17.04
CA THR A 180 2.70 -5.88 -17.64
C THR A 180 2.43 -4.88 -18.78
N ASN A 181 2.84 -3.62 -18.63
CA ASN A 181 2.66 -2.59 -19.67
C ASN A 181 3.48 -2.83 -20.95
N ALA A 182 4.57 -3.61 -20.87
CA ALA A 182 5.47 -3.83 -21.98
C ALA A 182 4.96 -4.86 -22.98
N VAL A 183 4.22 -5.86 -22.48
CA VAL A 183 3.84 -7.06 -23.24
C VAL A 183 3.11 -6.72 -24.54
N GLN A 184 1.95 -6.07 -24.46
CA GLN A 184 1.13 -5.82 -25.66
C GLN A 184 1.81 -4.86 -26.64
N VAL A 185 2.55 -3.87 -26.15
CA VAL A 185 3.26 -2.88 -26.97
C VAL A 185 4.40 -3.52 -27.77
N LEU A 186 5.09 -4.50 -27.17
CA LEU A 186 6.15 -5.26 -27.82
C LEU A 186 5.57 -6.33 -28.75
N ALA A 187 4.47 -6.98 -28.37
CA ALA A 187 3.83 -8.03 -29.16
C ALA A 187 3.28 -7.47 -30.47
N ALA A 188 2.74 -6.25 -30.44
CA ALA A 188 2.25 -5.55 -31.63
C ALA A 188 3.39 -5.13 -32.59
N ASP A 189 4.62 -4.96 -32.11
CA ASP A 189 5.74 -4.46 -32.91
C ASP A 189 6.40 -5.55 -33.76
N ARG A 190 6.21 -5.46 -35.09
CA ARG A 190 6.74 -6.44 -36.05
C ARG A 190 8.27 -6.60 -35.95
N LYS A 191 9.01 -5.51 -35.71
CA LYS A 191 10.49 -5.58 -35.66
C LYS A 191 10.96 -6.32 -34.41
N VAL A 192 10.23 -6.15 -33.30
CA VAL A 192 10.49 -6.89 -32.06
C VAL A 192 10.27 -8.39 -32.28
N ARG A 193 9.16 -8.79 -32.90
CA ARG A 193 8.90 -10.21 -33.22
C ARG A 193 9.96 -10.82 -34.15
N GLU A 194 10.36 -10.08 -35.19
CA GLU A 194 11.44 -10.51 -36.09
C GLU A 194 12.80 -10.62 -35.38
N TYR A 195 13.06 -9.79 -34.36
CA TYR A 195 14.28 -9.85 -33.56
C TYR A 195 14.27 -11.08 -32.64
N ILE A 196 13.19 -11.29 -31.88
CA ILE A 196 13.04 -12.43 -30.95
C ILE A 196 13.32 -13.76 -31.66
N SER A 197 12.73 -13.96 -32.85
CA SER A 197 12.93 -15.20 -33.63
C SER A 197 14.35 -15.46 -34.13
N LYS A 198 15.25 -14.45 -34.09
CA LYS A 198 16.61 -14.53 -34.65
C LYS A 198 17.72 -14.32 -33.62
N SER A 199 17.39 -13.78 -32.44
CA SER A 199 18.36 -13.42 -31.41
C SER A 199 18.48 -14.50 -30.34
N GLU A 200 19.62 -14.54 -29.66
CA GLU A 200 19.80 -15.33 -28.43
C GLU A 200 19.23 -14.63 -27.18
N VAL A 201 18.53 -13.49 -27.35
CA VAL A 201 17.91 -12.74 -26.26
C VAL A 201 16.59 -13.38 -25.88
N GLY A 202 16.43 -13.72 -24.61
CA GLY A 202 15.23 -14.32 -24.04
C GLY A 202 14.38 -13.30 -23.32
N PHE A 203 13.11 -13.20 -23.67
CA PHE A 203 12.15 -12.40 -22.93
C PHE A 203 11.50 -13.27 -21.86
N VAL A 204 11.43 -12.74 -20.63
CA VAL A 204 10.96 -13.50 -19.47
C VAL A 204 9.97 -12.69 -18.64
N TYR A 205 9.17 -13.39 -17.85
CA TYR A 205 8.20 -12.83 -16.91
C TYR A 205 8.17 -13.64 -15.60
N SER A 206 7.40 -13.24 -14.60
CA SER A 206 7.15 -14.04 -13.40
C SER A 206 5.66 -14.35 -13.22
N SER A 207 5.32 -15.21 -12.26
CA SER A 207 3.91 -15.47 -11.93
C SER A 207 3.14 -14.20 -11.54
N PHE A 208 3.82 -13.15 -11.07
CA PHE A 208 3.18 -11.89 -10.68
C PHE A 208 2.67 -11.08 -11.87
N LEU A 209 3.28 -11.22 -13.05
CA LEU A 209 2.75 -10.63 -14.28
C LEU A 209 1.43 -11.31 -14.72
N ILE A 210 1.27 -12.61 -14.45
CA ILE A 210 -0.01 -13.30 -14.66
C ILE A 210 -1.03 -12.84 -13.61
N GLU A 211 -0.60 -12.60 -12.37
CA GLU A 211 -1.46 -12.06 -11.32
C GLU A 211 -2.01 -10.68 -11.67
N ASP A 212 -1.15 -9.78 -12.15
CA ASP A 212 -1.56 -8.48 -12.71
C ASP A 212 -2.60 -8.65 -13.82
N ALA A 213 -2.33 -9.53 -14.78
CA ALA A 213 -3.22 -9.75 -15.91
C ALA A 213 -4.59 -10.29 -15.47
N VAL A 214 -4.63 -11.24 -14.52
CA VAL A 214 -5.88 -11.80 -13.99
C VAL A 214 -6.68 -10.77 -13.20
N ASN A 215 -6.00 -9.86 -12.50
CA ASN A 215 -6.64 -8.76 -11.76
C ASN A 215 -7.01 -7.57 -12.66
N SER A 216 -6.57 -7.57 -13.92
CA SER A 216 -6.92 -6.56 -14.91
C SER A 216 -8.30 -6.82 -15.56
N ASN A 217 -8.62 -6.08 -16.63
CA ASN A 217 -9.91 -6.22 -17.30
C ASN A 217 -10.05 -7.60 -17.97
N PRO A 218 -11.06 -8.42 -17.57
CA PRO A 218 -11.20 -9.80 -18.03
C PRO A 218 -11.44 -9.92 -19.55
N VAL A 219 -11.92 -8.85 -20.20
CA VAL A 219 -12.13 -8.82 -21.66
C VAL A 219 -10.82 -8.99 -22.43
N PHE A 220 -9.71 -8.48 -21.88
CA PHE A 220 -8.42 -8.48 -22.58
C PHE A 220 -7.47 -9.60 -22.12
N LEU A 221 -7.85 -10.38 -21.10
CA LEU A 221 -7.00 -11.41 -20.51
C LEU A 221 -6.51 -12.42 -21.56
N SER A 222 -7.41 -12.97 -22.38
CA SER A 222 -7.04 -13.96 -23.40
C SER A 222 -6.05 -13.39 -24.43
N SER A 223 -6.28 -12.15 -24.89
CA SER A 223 -5.38 -11.46 -25.82
C SER A 223 -4.00 -11.24 -25.18
N PHE A 224 -3.98 -10.75 -23.94
CA PHE A 224 -2.74 -10.50 -23.21
C PHE A 224 -1.91 -11.77 -23.02
N LEU A 225 -2.53 -12.89 -22.64
CA LEU A 225 -1.85 -14.17 -22.45
C LEU A 225 -1.27 -14.71 -23.77
N SER A 226 -1.99 -14.51 -24.87
CA SER A 226 -1.49 -14.86 -26.21
C SER A 226 -0.27 -14.01 -26.60
N ASP A 227 -0.32 -12.71 -26.34
CA ASP A 227 0.78 -11.78 -26.60
C ASP A 227 2.01 -12.10 -25.74
N LEU A 228 1.78 -12.44 -24.47
CA LEU A 228 2.82 -12.85 -23.53
C LEU A 228 3.51 -14.13 -23.99
N GLN A 229 2.74 -15.16 -24.35
CA GLN A 229 3.29 -16.43 -24.86
C GLN A 229 4.07 -16.19 -26.16
N LEU A 230 3.58 -15.31 -27.04
CA LEU A 230 4.25 -14.99 -28.30
C LEU A 230 5.63 -14.35 -28.10
N ILE A 231 5.78 -13.48 -27.10
CA ILE A 231 7.05 -12.78 -26.85
C ILE A 231 8.03 -13.64 -26.04
N THR A 232 7.52 -14.33 -25.03
CA THR A 232 8.37 -14.98 -24.00
C THR A 232 8.59 -16.45 -24.28
N ASP A 233 7.81 -17.06 -25.17
CA ASP A 233 7.75 -18.52 -25.36
C ASP A 233 7.51 -19.27 -24.04
N GLY A 234 6.80 -18.65 -23.10
CA GLY A 234 6.54 -19.19 -21.77
C GLY A 234 7.78 -19.24 -20.85
N ASN A 235 8.89 -18.59 -21.23
CA ASN A 235 10.05 -18.47 -20.35
C ASN A 235 9.73 -17.54 -19.18
N MET A 236 10.02 -18.03 -17.98
CA MET A 236 9.75 -17.34 -16.73
C MET A 236 11.00 -17.24 -15.88
N VAL A 237 10.94 -16.34 -14.90
CA VAL A 237 11.82 -16.32 -13.74
C VAL A 237 10.99 -16.77 -12.54
N GLY A 238 11.54 -17.69 -11.74
CA GLY A 238 10.86 -18.23 -10.57
C GLY A 238 11.82 -18.85 -9.57
N TYR A 239 11.35 -19.02 -8.34
CA TYR A 239 12.11 -19.66 -7.27
C TYR A 239 12.00 -21.18 -7.34
N MET A 240 13.15 -21.85 -7.27
CA MET A 240 13.29 -23.28 -7.00
C MET A 240 14.21 -23.46 -5.78
N ASP A 241 14.44 -24.70 -5.32
CA ASP A 241 15.25 -24.97 -4.11
C ASP A 241 16.65 -24.31 -4.11
N ALA A 242 17.25 -24.12 -5.28
CA ALA A 242 18.56 -23.48 -5.45
C ALA A 242 18.51 -21.94 -5.50
N GLY A 243 17.34 -21.34 -5.32
CA GLY A 243 17.09 -19.91 -5.46
C GLY A 243 16.40 -19.53 -6.76
N LEU A 244 16.45 -18.22 -7.08
CA LEU A 244 15.84 -17.67 -8.27
C LEU A 244 16.55 -18.16 -9.53
N CYS A 245 15.80 -18.70 -10.50
CA CYS A 245 16.34 -19.13 -11.77
C CYS A 245 15.32 -19.04 -12.92
N TYR A 246 15.78 -19.30 -14.15
CA TYR A 246 14.91 -19.38 -15.31
C TYR A 246 14.14 -20.70 -15.31
N VAL A 247 12.84 -20.61 -15.51
CA VAL A 247 11.91 -21.75 -15.46
C VAL A 247 10.89 -21.68 -16.59
N HIS A 248 10.16 -22.78 -16.79
CA HIS A 248 9.02 -22.87 -17.69
C HIS A 248 7.85 -23.53 -16.97
N GLU A 249 6.66 -22.99 -17.18
CA GLU A 249 5.39 -23.54 -16.69
C GLU A 249 4.30 -23.32 -17.73
N LYS A 250 3.32 -24.21 -17.78
CA LYS A 250 2.11 -23.97 -18.57
C LYS A 250 1.37 -22.78 -17.98
N ILE A 251 1.03 -21.81 -18.81
CA ILE A 251 0.39 -20.57 -18.37
C ILE A 251 -0.95 -20.86 -17.67
N GLU A 252 -1.66 -21.92 -18.05
CA GLU A 252 -2.92 -22.35 -17.43
C GLU A 252 -2.74 -22.84 -15.99
N ASP A 253 -1.61 -23.48 -15.68
CA ASP A 253 -1.28 -23.90 -14.31
C ASP A 253 -1.04 -22.65 -13.44
N THR A 254 -0.31 -21.65 -13.96
CA THR A 254 -0.09 -20.36 -13.28
C THR A 254 -1.41 -19.62 -13.05
N ILE A 255 -2.27 -19.51 -14.07
CA ILE A 255 -3.59 -18.84 -13.95
C ILE A 255 -4.45 -19.54 -12.90
N SER A 256 -4.49 -20.87 -12.90
CA SER A 256 -5.26 -21.64 -11.93
C SER A 256 -4.77 -21.39 -10.51
N ARG A 257 -3.44 -21.32 -10.32
CA ARG A 257 -2.82 -21.01 -9.03
C ARG A 257 -3.12 -19.57 -8.58
N VAL A 258 -3.00 -18.58 -9.47
CA VAL A 258 -3.36 -17.17 -9.18
C VAL A 258 -4.83 -17.06 -8.75
N LYS A 259 -5.74 -17.69 -9.49
CA LYS A 259 -7.18 -17.69 -9.14
C LYS A 259 -7.44 -18.36 -7.79
N LYS A 260 -6.74 -19.46 -7.49
CA LYS A 260 -6.82 -20.16 -6.21
C LYS A 260 -6.40 -19.26 -5.04
N TYR A 261 -5.38 -18.42 -5.22
CA TYR A 261 -4.83 -17.55 -4.17
C TYR A 261 -5.41 -16.13 -4.16
N SER A 262 -6.27 -15.76 -5.11
CA SER A 262 -6.82 -14.40 -5.27
C SER A 262 -7.41 -13.82 -3.97
N LYS A 263 -8.10 -14.63 -3.15
CA LYS A 263 -8.63 -14.16 -1.85
C LYS A 263 -7.50 -13.77 -0.89
N LEU A 264 -6.48 -14.61 -0.75
CA LEU A 264 -5.34 -14.37 0.13
C LEU A 264 -4.54 -13.15 -0.32
N THR A 265 -4.31 -13.02 -1.64
CA THR A 265 -3.70 -11.83 -2.23
C THR A 265 -4.47 -10.56 -1.83
N LYS A 266 -5.78 -10.53 -2.03
CA LYS A 266 -6.61 -9.33 -1.74
C LYS A 266 -6.60 -8.96 -0.25
N LEU A 267 -6.52 -9.95 0.64
CA LEU A 267 -6.34 -9.72 2.07
C LEU A 267 -4.99 -9.07 2.34
N TYR A 268 -3.91 -9.59 1.77
CA TYR A 268 -2.57 -9.02 1.90
C TYR A 268 -2.47 -7.60 1.33
N GLU A 269 -3.05 -7.35 0.16
CA GLU A 269 -3.20 -6.01 -0.44
C GLU A 269 -3.94 -5.02 0.47
N SER A 270 -4.99 -5.50 1.14
CA SER A 270 -5.76 -4.67 2.08
C SER A 270 -4.95 -4.33 3.33
N LYS A 271 -4.16 -5.27 3.83
CA LYS A 271 -3.20 -5.03 4.93
C LYS A 271 -2.21 -3.93 4.54
N ILE A 272 -1.61 -4.00 3.34
CA ILE A 272 -0.66 -2.99 2.86
C ILE A 272 -1.30 -1.60 2.83
N MET A 273 -2.53 -1.50 2.33
CA MET A 273 -3.24 -0.22 2.36
C MET A 273 -3.39 0.32 3.78
N ASN A 274 -3.80 -0.52 4.74
CA ASN A 274 -3.94 -0.12 6.14
C ASN A 274 -2.59 0.35 6.72
N ASP A 275 -1.53 -0.42 6.50
CA ASP A 275 -0.19 -0.11 6.99
C ASP A 275 0.32 1.23 6.44
N VAL A 276 0.07 1.53 5.16
CA VAL A 276 0.44 2.82 4.54
C VAL A 276 -0.33 4.00 5.14
N ILE A 277 -1.63 3.84 5.40
CA ILE A 277 -2.43 4.90 6.03
C ILE A 277 -1.98 5.09 7.49
N GLN A 278 -1.74 4.02 8.23
CA GLN A 278 -1.20 4.07 9.59
C GLN A 278 0.15 4.79 9.61
N HIS A 279 1.06 4.41 8.73
CA HIS A 279 2.36 5.04 8.57
C HIS A 279 2.24 6.56 8.31
N PHE A 280 1.33 6.97 7.43
CA PHE A 280 1.05 8.39 7.18
C PHE A 280 0.68 9.14 8.46
N HIS A 281 -0.06 8.52 9.37
CA HIS A 281 -0.46 9.12 10.65
C HIS A 281 0.65 9.09 11.72
N PHE A 282 1.38 7.98 11.84
CA PHE A 282 2.42 7.80 12.86
C PHE A 282 3.71 8.59 12.58
N TYR A 283 4.02 8.86 11.31
CA TYR A 283 5.27 9.50 10.89
C TYR A 283 5.01 10.75 10.05
N PRO A 284 4.41 11.82 10.63
CA PRO A 284 4.05 13.02 9.89
C PRO A 284 5.23 13.75 9.24
N GLU A 285 6.43 13.62 9.80
CA GLU A 285 7.69 14.16 9.27
C GLU A 285 8.18 13.45 7.99
N LEU A 286 7.75 12.20 7.76
CA LEU A 286 8.08 11.43 6.55
C LEU A 286 7.07 11.63 5.42
N ARG A 287 6.00 12.41 5.63
CA ARG A 287 5.02 12.71 4.59
C ARG A 287 5.67 13.46 3.43
N LYS A 288 5.22 13.17 2.20
CA LYS A 288 5.66 13.89 1.00
C LYS A 288 5.52 15.41 1.15
N GLY A 289 6.55 16.13 0.72
CA GLY A 289 6.62 17.59 0.83
C GLY A 289 7.22 18.09 2.15
N ARG A 290 7.47 17.20 3.13
CA ARG A 290 8.23 17.54 4.34
C ARG A 290 9.73 17.51 4.08
N GLU A 291 10.49 18.22 4.91
CA GLU A 291 11.93 18.37 4.79
C GLU A 291 12.67 17.03 4.69
N LEU A 292 12.42 16.11 5.63
CA LEU A 292 13.07 14.80 5.63
C LEU A 292 12.75 13.99 4.36
N SER A 293 11.48 13.87 4.00
CA SER A 293 11.05 13.17 2.78
C SER A 293 11.65 13.78 1.51
N ASN A 294 11.68 15.11 1.40
CA ASN A 294 12.26 15.80 0.24
C ASN A 294 13.77 15.60 0.15
N THR A 295 14.48 15.68 1.28
CA THR A 295 15.93 15.46 1.33
C THR A 295 16.29 14.05 0.89
N ILE A 296 15.58 13.04 1.39
CA ILE A 296 15.78 11.64 0.98
C ILE A 296 15.42 11.45 -0.50
N SER A 297 14.34 12.08 -0.98
CA SER A 297 13.90 11.92 -2.37
C SER A 297 14.82 12.54 -3.41
N ASN A 298 15.61 13.56 -3.05
CA ASN A 298 16.54 14.20 -3.96
C ASN A 298 17.78 13.34 -4.25
N ASP A 299 18.31 12.66 -3.24
CA ASP A 299 19.46 11.75 -3.36
C ASP A 299 19.43 10.71 -2.23
N LEU A 300 18.71 9.62 -2.47
CA LEU A 300 18.47 8.59 -1.45
C LEU A 300 19.79 7.96 -0.97
N VAL A 301 20.66 7.57 -1.91
CA VAL A 301 21.93 6.92 -1.59
C VAL A 301 22.90 7.91 -0.93
N GLY A 302 23.00 9.13 -1.45
CA GLY A 302 23.82 10.18 -0.85
C GLY A 302 23.37 10.55 0.55
N TYR A 303 22.06 10.60 0.80
CA TYR A 303 21.49 10.84 2.12
C TYR A 303 21.99 9.81 3.15
N PHE A 304 21.87 8.51 2.86
CA PHE A 304 22.31 7.46 3.79
C PHE A 304 23.83 7.41 3.95
N LYS A 305 24.61 7.83 2.94
CA LYS A 305 26.07 8.01 3.06
C LYS A 305 26.47 9.24 3.87
N GLY A 306 25.63 10.26 3.90
CA GLY A 306 25.88 11.53 4.59
C GLY A 306 25.99 11.41 6.11
N LYS A 307 26.75 12.30 6.74
CA LYS A 307 26.87 12.38 8.22
C LYS A 307 25.76 13.22 8.86
N GLU A 308 25.27 14.22 8.14
CA GLU A 308 24.25 15.19 8.58
C GLU A 308 22.85 14.58 8.73
N LYS A 309 22.64 13.35 8.25
CA LYS A 309 21.37 12.63 8.39
C LYS A 309 20.88 12.47 9.84
N LYS A 310 21.81 12.45 10.79
CA LYS A 310 21.52 12.33 12.23
C LYS A 310 20.86 13.58 12.82
N ASP A 311 21.00 14.72 12.14
CA ASP A 311 20.51 16.01 12.63
C ASP A 311 19.07 16.28 12.17
N LEU A 312 18.52 15.48 11.25
CA LEU A 312 17.13 15.59 10.80
C LEU A 312 16.16 14.82 11.71
N THR A 313 15.08 15.50 12.10
CA THR A 313 14.01 14.91 12.91
C THR A 313 13.35 13.74 12.18
N GLY A 314 13.31 12.57 12.80
CA GLY A 314 12.69 11.35 12.25
C GLY A 314 13.69 10.30 11.73
N TYR A 315 14.98 10.63 11.61
CA TYR A 315 16.01 9.64 11.22
C TYR A 315 16.14 8.49 12.22
N ASP A 316 16.02 8.79 13.52
CA ASP A 316 16.01 7.83 14.61
C ASP A 316 14.91 6.76 14.44
N LYS A 317 13.75 7.18 13.92
CA LYS A 317 12.64 6.28 13.63
C LYS A 317 12.95 5.34 12.47
N ILE A 318 13.55 5.86 11.38
CA ILE A 318 14.03 5.03 10.26
C ILE A 318 15.03 3.99 10.76
N VAL A 319 16.02 4.41 11.55
CA VAL A 319 17.00 3.50 12.15
C VAL A 319 16.32 2.43 12.99
N SER A 320 15.39 2.82 13.88
CA SER A 320 14.70 1.87 14.76
C SER A 320 13.90 0.82 13.99
N GLN A 321 13.29 1.20 12.87
CA GLN A 321 12.47 0.33 12.04
C GLN A 321 13.31 -0.72 11.31
N PHE A 322 14.50 -0.35 10.83
CA PHE A 322 15.32 -1.18 9.94
C PHE A 322 16.62 -1.68 10.58
N TYR A 323 16.85 -1.47 11.88
CA TYR A 323 18.09 -1.85 12.56
C TYR A 323 18.40 -3.36 12.47
N ASN A 324 17.37 -4.21 12.60
CA ASN A 324 17.51 -5.67 12.60
C ASN A 324 17.12 -6.34 11.27
N THR A 325 17.11 -5.59 10.17
CA THR A 325 16.80 -6.14 8.83
C THR A 325 18.07 -6.31 8.00
N SER A 326 17.97 -6.97 6.83
CA SER A 326 19.12 -7.14 5.92
C SER A 326 19.69 -5.83 5.36
N ILE A 327 19.01 -4.70 5.55
CA ILE A 327 19.45 -3.37 5.10
C ILE A 327 19.94 -2.49 6.25
N GLY A 328 20.05 -3.02 7.47
CA GLY A 328 20.40 -2.23 8.65
C GLY A 328 21.70 -1.46 8.48
N GLU A 329 22.74 -2.10 7.93
CA GLU A 329 24.03 -1.44 7.65
C GLU A 329 23.89 -0.30 6.63
N PHE A 330 23.05 -0.48 5.61
CA PHE A 330 22.77 0.54 4.60
C PHE A 330 22.10 1.76 5.22
N VAL A 331 21.12 1.58 6.10
CA VAL A 331 20.45 2.70 6.79
C VAL A 331 21.41 3.50 7.68
N HIS A 332 22.43 2.85 8.24
CA HIS A 332 23.43 3.51 9.10
C HIS A 332 24.56 4.19 8.32
N SER A 333 25.05 3.55 7.26
CA SER A 333 26.30 3.90 6.59
C SER A 333 26.16 4.27 5.12
N GLY A 334 25.04 3.92 4.49
CA GLY A 334 24.84 4.01 3.04
C GLY A 334 25.55 2.91 2.23
N ASP A 335 26.08 1.89 2.91
CA ASP A 335 26.69 0.69 2.31
C ASP A 335 25.87 -0.56 2.70
N ILE A 336 25.57 -1.41 1.73
CA ILE A 336 24.80 -2.65 1.93
C ILE A 336 25.68 -3.83 2.34
N GLY A 337 27.01 -3.72 2.19
CA GLY A 337 27.92 -4.80 2.51
C GLY A 337 27.67 -6.06 1.67
N LYS A 338 27.81 -7.23 2.31
CA LYS A 338 27.58 -8.53 1.65
C LYS A 338 26.11 -8.91 1.74
N VAL A 339 25.48 -9.14 0.60
CA VAL A 339 24.09 -9.60 0.51
C VAL A 339 24.05 -11.13 0.54
N ASP A 340 23.45 -11.69 1.60
CA ASP A 340 23.26 -13.14 1.74
C ASP A 340 21.94 -13.62 1.10
N ASP A 341 20.88 -12.81 1.21
CA ASP A 341 19.58 -13.07 0.60
C ASP A 341 19.09 -11.84 -0.17
N TYR A 342 19.18 -11.88 -1.50
CA TYR A 342 18.71 -10.81 -2.38
C TYR A 342 17.20 -10.57 -2.27
N ARG A 343 16.41 -11.62 -2.01
CA ARG A 343 14.96 -11.50 -1.90
C ARG A 343 14.58 -10.65 -0.70
N ASP A 344 15.06 -11.05 0.47
CA ASP A 344 14.81 -10.34 1.73
C ASP A 344 15.39 -8.92 1.68
N THR A 345 16.55 -8.73 1.03
CA THR A 345 17.15 -7.39 0.90
C THR A 345 16.34 -6.48 -0.03
N ILE A 346 15.84 -6.97 -1.17
CA ILE A 346 14.95 -6.21 -2.06
C ILE A 346 13.63 -5.88 -1.36
N GLU A 347 13.10 -6.81 -0.56
CA GLU A 347 11.91 -6.58 0.26
C GLU A 347 12.12 -5.45 1.26
N ASN A 348 13.17 -5.54 2.08
CA ASN A 348 13.48 -4.53 3.08
C ASN A 348 13.83 -3.16 2.45
N LEU A 349 14.52 -3.11 1.30
CA LEU A 349 14.77 -1.87 0.57
C LEU A 349 13.46 -1.26 0.04
N SER A 350 12.53 -2.09 -0.44
CA SER A 350 11.22 -1.62 -0.89
C SER A 350 10.42 -1.05 0.28
N ASP A 351 10.41 -1.73 1.42
CA ASP A 351 9.76 -1.28 2.65
C ASP A 351 10.38 0.02 3.17
N LEU A 352 11.71 0.18 3.08
CA LEU A 352 12.38 1.45 3.37
C LEU A 352 11.88 2.56 2.48
N PHE A 353 11.78 2.32 1.16
CA PHE A 353 11.32 3.35 0.21
C PHE A 353 9.88 3.75 0.51
N ASP A 354 9.02 2.79 0.87
CA ASP A 354 7.65 3.07 1.26
C ASP A 354 7.59 3.86 2.58
N PHE A 355 8.43 3.52 3.57
CA PHE A 355 8.56 4.23 4.85
C PHE A 355 9.04 5.68 4.66
N VAL A 356 10.01 5.93 3.79
CA VAL A 356 10.52 7.30 3.53
C VAL A 356 9.75 8.06 2.45
N ASN A 357 8.68 7.46 1.91
CA ASN A 357 7.88 7.99 0.80
C ASN A 357 8.66 8.26 -0.50
N PHE A 358 9.73 7.49 -0.76
CA PHE A 358 10.51 7.55 -1.99
C PHE A 358 9.77 6.89 -3.16
N GLU A 359 9.47 7.66 -4.21
CA GLU A 359 8.80 7.15 -5.43
C GLU A 359 7.51 6.36 -5.16
N THR A 360 6.77 6.71 -4.10
CA THR A 360 5.50 6.05 -3.75
C THR A 360 4.30 6.70 -4.45
N GLU A 361 3.10 6.15 -4.26
CA GLU A 361 1.86 6.88 -4.57
C GLU A 361 1.53 7.93 -3.50
N HIS A 362 0.64 8.88 -3.80
CA HIS A 362 0.09 9.73 -2.74
C HIS A 362 -0.96 8.96 -1.95
N VAL A 363 -0.92 9.05 -0.62
CA VAL A 363 -1.93 8.47 0.28
C VAL A 363 -3.25 9.21 0.11
N LYS A 364 -4.08 8.70 -0.80
CA LYS A 364 -5.43 9.15 -1.11
C LYS A 364 -6.28 7.92 -1.44
N PHE A 365 -7.55 7.91 -1.06
CA PHE A 365 -8.45 6.80 -1.39
C PHE A 365 -8.59 6.55 -2.90
N SER A 366 -8.49 7.60 -3.73
CA SER A 366 -8.44 7.47 -5.19
C SER A 366 -7.28 6.60 -5.70
N ASN A 367 -6.21 6.48 -4.90
CA ASN A 367 -5.02 5.69 -5.21
C ASN A 367 -5.01 4.34 -4.48
N LYS A 368 -6.07 3.97 -3.73
CA LYS A 368 -6.12 2.76 -2.90
C LYS A 368 -5.66 1.52 -3.65
N ASN A 369 -6.17 1.30 -4.87
CA ASN A 369 -5.83 0.11 -5.65
C ASN A 369 -4.36 0.09 -6.06
N LYS A 370 -3.76 1.24 -6.35
CA LYS A 370 -2.34 1.35 -6.72
C LYS A 370 -1.42 1.14 -5.52
N ILE A 371 -1.79 1.69 -4.36
CA ILE A 371 -1.06 1.47 -3.10
C ILE A 371 -1.13 -0.01 -2.73
N ALA A 372 -2.33 -0.59 -2.78
CA ALA A 372 -2.56 -2.00 -2.51
C ALA A 372 -1.73 -2.92 -3.42
N SER A 373 -1.62 -2.58 -4.71
CA SER A 373 -0.87 -3.38 -5.70
C SER A 373 0.65 -3.25 -5.62
N SER A 374 1.19 -2.31 -4.83
CA SER A 374 2.64 -2.04 -4.75
C SER A 374 3.48 -3.25 -4.33
N TYR A 375 2.90 -4.25 -3.66
CA TYR A 375 3.62 -5.49 -3.39
C TYR A 375 3.97 -6.25 -4.66
N ARG A 376 3.15 -6.16 -5.72
CA ARG A 376 3.48 -6.81 -7.00
C ARG A 376 4.65 -6.12 -7.65
N ASP A 377 4.71 -4.79 -7.62
CA ASP A 377 5.87 -4.03 -8.08
C ASP A 377 7.15 -4.54 -7.42
N ARG A 378 7.16 -4.70 -6.09
CA ARG A 378 8.25 -5.33 -5.34
C ARG A 378 8.60 -6.73 -5.87
N GLN A 379 7.60 -7.56 -6.15
CA GLN A 379 7.81 -8.90 -6.69
C GLN A 379 8.37 -8.87 -8.12
N HIS A 380 8.02 -7.89 -8.96
CA HIS A 380 8.67 -7.71 -10.26
C HIS A 380 10.15 -7.37 -10.11
N LEU A 381 10.53 -6.52 -9.15
CA LEU A 381 11.93 -6.20 -8.88
C LEU A 381 12.72 -7.42 -8.37
N GLU A 382 12.11 -8.19 -7.47
CA GLU A 382 12.65 -9.45 -6.94
C GLU A 382 12.91 -10.48 -8.04
N HIS A 383 12.09 -10.53 -9.10
CA HIS A 383 12.32 -11.49 -10.18
C HIS A 383 13.24 -10.93 -11.27
N ALA A 384 13.32 -9.62 -11.42
CA ALA A 384 14.10 -8.99 -12.46
C ALA A 384 15.61 -8.92 -12.16
N TYR A 385 16.05 -9.01 -10.88
CA TYR A 385 17.46 -8.75 -10.52
C TYR A 385 18.49 -9.72 -11.13
N ILE A 386 18.08 -10.91 -11.59
CA ILE A 386 18.97 -11.85 -12.28
C ILE A 386 19.04 -11.61 -13.79
N CYS A 387 18.22 -10.69 -14.30
CA CYS A 387 18.11 -10.41 -15.73
C CYS A 387 19.08 -9.30 -16.16
N ASP A 388 19.40 -9.22 -17.45
CA ASP A 388 20.21 -8.12 -17.98
C ASP A 388 19.42 -6.81 -18.04
N TYR A 389 18.12 -6.91 -18.32
CA TYR A 389 17.23 -5.76 -18.45
C TYR A 389 15.91 -5.95 -17.69
N PHE A 390 15.44 -4.88 -17.05
CA PHE A 390 14.09 -4.72 -16.53
C PHE A 390 13.36 -3.66 -17.36
N VAL A 391 12.23 -4.02 -17.98
CA VAL A 391 11.52 -3.14 -18.92
C VAL A 391 10.15 -2.75 -18.38
N SER A 392 9.95 -1.45 -18.15
CA SER A 392 8.66 -0.87 -17.71
C SER A 392 8.56 0.56 -18.20
N ASP A 393 7.36 1.03 -18.54
CA ASP A 393 7.11 2.47 -18.77
C ASP A 393 6.66 3.20 -17.49
N ASP A 394 6.45 2.49 -16.38
CA ASP A 394 6.24 3.11 -15.07
C ASP A 394 7.56 3.76 -14.60
N THR A 395 7.54 5.08 -14.48
CA THR A 395 8.73 5.86 -14.12
C THR A 395 9.10 5.68 -12.66
N ARG A 396 8.13 5.55 -11.75
CA ARG A 396 8.40 5.36 -10.33
C ARG A 396 9.01 3.99 -10.09
N LEU A 397 8.42 2.95 -10.71
CA LEU A 397 8.94 1.59 -10.61
C LEU A 397 10.35 1.48 -11.18
N ARG A 398 10.62 2.10 -12.33
CA ARG A 398 11.98 2.15 -12.89
C ARG A 398 12.99 2.87 -12.00
N ASN A 399 12.61 4.00 -11.41
CA ASN A 399 13.48 4.74 -10.49
C ASN A 399 13.81 3.90 -9.25
N ARG A 400 12.79 3.23 -8.66
CA ARG A 400 12.99 2.28 -7.55
C ARG A 400 13.91 1.13 -7.95
N ALA A 401 13.67 0.52 -9.10
CA ALA A 401 14.48 -0.58 -9.63
C ALA A 401 15.94 -0.18 -9.81
N GLN A 402 16.18 0.98 -10.42
CA GLN A 402 17.52 1.49 -10.67
C GLN A 402 18.31 1.67 -9.36
N VAL A 403 17.70 2.31 -8.37
CA VAL A 403 18.35 2.54 -7.07
C VAL A 403 18.59 1.23 -6.33
N ILE A 404 17.61 0.33 -6.30
CA ILE A 404 17.75 -0.99 -5.64
C ILE A 404 18.87 -1.80 -6.29
N PHE A 405 18.88 -1.91 -7.61
CA PHE A 405 19.90 -2.68 -8.33
C PHE A 405 21.29 -2.04 -8.19
N GLU A 406 21.39 -0.72 -8.13
CA GLU A 406 22.64 -0.01 -7.84
C GLU A 406 23.15 -0.32 -6.44
N ILE A 407 22.30 -0.23 -5.41
CA ILE A 407 22.65 -0.56 -4.01
C ILE A 407 23.18 -2.00 -3.93
N LEU A 408 22.50 -2.95 -4.58
CA LEU A 408 22.83 -4.36 -4.55
C LEU A 408 24.01 -4.77 -5.46
N GLY A 409 24.51 -3.83 -6.28
CA GLY A 409 25.52 -4.13 -7.31
C GLY A 409 25.02 -5.10 -8.40
N ALA A 410 23.71 -5.19 -8.60
CA ALA A 410 23.12 -6.02 -9.66
C ALA A 410 23.42 -5.42 -11.05
N LYS A 411 23.62 -6.28 -12.04
CA LYS A 411 23.94 -5.85 -13.43
C LYS A 411 22.71 -5.43 -14.24
N THR A 412 21.52 -5.67 -13.71
CA THR A 412 20.24 -5.40 -14.37
C THR A 412 20.08 -3.91 -14.66
N LYS A 413 19.77 -3.58 -15.91
CA LYS A 413 19.48 -2.21 -16.34
C LYS A 413 17.98 -1.99 -16.45
N SER A 414 17.47 -0.98 -15.75
CA SER A 414 16.07 -0.56 -15.82
C SER A 414 15.87 0.41 -16.99
N ILE A 415 15.03 0.06 -17.97
CA ILE A 415 14.83 0.83 -19.21
C ILE A 415 13.36 0.92 -19.60
N SER A 416 12.98 1.95 -20.36
CA SER A 416 11.65 2.06 -20.99
C SER A 416 11.50 1.11 -22.18
N ILE A 417 10.24 0.94 -22.61
CA ILE A 417 9.91 0.23 -23.85
C ILE A 417 10.57 0.90 -25.06
N ASN A 418 10.62 2.24 -25.08
CA ASN A 418 11.22 2.99 -26.19
C ASN A 418 12.74 2.81 -26.28
N GLU A 419 13.43 2.77 -25.13
CA GLU A 419 14.86 2.48 -25.06
C GLU A 419 15.15 1.06 -25.53
N LEU A 420 14.38 0.08 -25.07
CA LEU A 420 14.48 -1.31 -25.55
C LEU A 420 14.33 -1.39 -27.07
N LYS A 421 13.27 -0.78 -27.63
CA LYS A 421 13.05 -0.75 -29.09
C LYS A 421 14.21 -0.12 -29.84
N SER A 422 14.89 0.84 -29.24
CA SER A 422 16.06 1.50 -29.82
C SER A 422 17.27 0.57 -29.80
N HIS A 423 17.50 -0.15 -28.70
CA HIS A 423 18.55 -1.16 -28.61
C HIS A 423 18.37 -2.31 -29.61
N ILE A 424 17.13 -2.78 -29.80
CA ILE A 424 16.75 -3.79 -30.80
C ILE A 424 17.09 -3.30 -32.21
N LYS A 425 16.68 -2.07 -32.56
CA LYS A 425 16.95 -1.49 -33.89
C LYS A 425 18.45 -1.33 -34.17
N ALA A 426 19.23 -1.02 -33.13
CA ALA A 426 20.68 -0.88 -33.21
C ALA A 426 21.44 -2.22 -33.19
N GLY A 427 20.77 -3.35 -32.90
CA GLY A 427 21.43 -4.64 -32.70
C GLY A 427 22.37 -4.67 -31.49
N SER A 428 22.11 -3.81 -30.49
CA SER A 428 23.01 -3.56 -29.34
C SER A 428 22.60 -4.29 -28.06
N LEU A 429 21.56 -5.13 -28.15
CA LEU A 429 20.99 -5.81 -27.00
C LEU A 429 21.90 -6.89 -26.43
#